data_AF-A0A528INB6-F1
#
_entry.id   AF-A0A528INB6-F1
#
_cell.length_a   1.000
_cell.length_b   1.000
_cell.length_c   1.000
_cell.angle_alpha   90.00
_cell.angle_beta   90.00
_cell.angle_gamma   90.00
#
_symmetry.space_group_name_H-M   'P 1'
#
loop_
_entity.id
_entity.type
_entity.pdbx_description
1 polymer ?
#
loop_
_entity_poly.entity_id
_entity_poly.type
_entity_poly.pdbx_seq_one_letter_code
_entity_poly.pdbx_strand_id
1 'polypeptide(L)' 'NAFDDFAAVAQDLVKRGIATPAMLGIQGGSNGGLLTGVSLTQHPELFGAVIIDVPLLDMLRYTELPPGASWMAEYG' A
#
# COMPACT_ATOMS: atom_id res chain seq x y z
N ASN A 1 -10.95 -2.61 -5.97
CA ASN A 1 -10.02 -1.54 -6.43
C ASN A 1 -8.61 -2.00 -6.01
N ALA A 2 -7.52 -1.33 -6.41
CA ALA A 2 -6.16 -1.86 -6.13
C ALA A 2 -5.86 -2.08 -4.63
N PHE A 3 -6.41 -1.25 -3.74
CA PHE A 3 -6.17 -1.37 -2.30
C PHE A 3 -6.96 -2.53 -1.69
N ASP A 4 -8.25 -2.64 -2.03
CA ASP A 4 -9.11 -3.74 -1.59
C ASP A 4 -8.60 -5.08 -2.10
N ASP A 5 -8.11 -5.13 -3.34
CA ASP A 5 -7.59 -6.35 -3.96
C ASP A 5 -6.32 -6.82 -3.22
N PHE A 6 -5.45 -5.90 -2.81
CA PHE A 6 -4.25 -6.21 -2.04
C PHE A 6 -4.59 -6.69 -0.61
N ALA A 7 -5.55 -6.05 0.05
CA ALA A 7 -6.05 -6.49 1.35
C ALA A 7 -6.72 -7.88 1.26
N ALA A 8 -7.48 -8.15 0.20
CA ALA A 8 -8.13 -9.43 -0.03
C ALA A 8 -7.11 -10.57 -0.18
N VAL A 9 -5.99 -10.34 -0.88
CA VAL A 9 -4.90 -11.33 -0.96
C VAL A 9 -4.29 -11.58 0.41
N ALA A 10 -4.02 -10.54 1.21
CA ALA A 10 -3.49 -10.70 2.56
C ALA A 10 -4.43 -11.52 3.46
N GLN A 11 -5.74 -11.23 3.43
CA GLN A 11 -6.76 -11.98 4.14
C GLN A 11 -6.82 -13.44 3.69
N ASP A 12 -6.71 -13.68 2.39
CA ASP A 12 -6.74 -15.04 1.83
C ASP A 12 -5.50 -15.86 2.22
N LEU A 13 -4.31 -15.24 2.26
CA LEU A 13 -3.09 -15.88 2.79
C LEU A 13 -3.27 -16.31 4.25
N VAL A 14 -3.87 -15.45 5.07
CA VAL A 14 -4.18 -15.77 6.48
C VAL A 14 -5.24 -16.88 6.57
N LYS A 15 -6.31 -16.79 5.79
CA LYS A 15 -7.40 -17.78 5.75
C LYS A 15 -6.91 -19.17 5.34
N ARG A 16 -5.98 -19.25 4.38
CA ARG A 16 -5.37 -20.51 3.94
C ARG A 16 -4.30 -21.03 4.91
N GLY A 17 -4.00 -20.31 5.98
CA GLY A 17 -2.99 -20.69 6.96
C GLY A 17 -1.55 -20.60 6.45
N ILE A 18 -1.32 -19.83 5.38
CA ILE A 18 0.03 -19.64 4.79
C ILE A 18 0.89 -18.75 5.69
N ALA A 19 0.26 -17.75 6.33
CA ALA A 19 0.87 -16.89 7.32
C ALA A 19 -0.16 -16.52 8.39
N THR A 20 0.31 -16.00 9.53
CA THR A 20 -0.54 -15.23 10.46
C THR A 20 -0.29 -13.75 10.21
N PRO A 21 -1.21 -12.83 10.60
CA PRO A 21 -0.96 -11.39 10.46
C PRO A 21 0.38 -10.96 11.04
N ALA A 22 0.77 -11.47 12.22
CA ALA A 22 2.05 -11.18 12.86
C ALA A 22 3.29 -11.65 12.08
N MET A 23 3.13 -12.65 11.19
CA MET A 23 4.20 -13.18 10.34
C MET A 23 4.12 -12.65 8.89
N LEU A 24 3.09 -11.88 8.54
CA LEU A 24 2.90 -11.35 7.20
C LEU A 24 3.47 -9.93 7.11
N GLY A 25 4.54 -9.78 6.33
CA GLY A 25 5.13 -8.49 5.99
C GLY A 25 4.78 -8.04 4.57
N ILE A 26 4.64 -6.74 4.36
CA ILE A 26 4.46 -6.13 3.03
C ILE A 26 5.55 -5.10 2.75
N GLN A 27 5.95 -4.99 1.48
CA GLN A 27 6.94 -4.03 1.00
C GLN A 27 6.49 -3.47 -0.34
N GLY A 28 6.66 -2.16 -0.53
CA GLY A 28 6.25 -1.49 -1.75
C GLY A 28 6.99 -0.17 -1.96
N GLY A 29 7.35 0.10 -3.23
CA GLY A 29 8.09 1.27 -3.66
C GLY A 29 7.31 2.16 -4.64
N SER A 30 7.54 3.49 -4.64
CA SER A 30 6.88 4.43 -5.56
C SER A 30 5.35 4.38 -5.41
N ASN A 31 4.59 4.06 -6.45
CA ASN A 31 3.15 3.77 -6.32
C ASN A 31 2.87 2.58 -5.38
N GLY A 32 3.74 1.56 -5.39
CA GLY A 32 3.67 0.48 -4.41
C GLY A 32 3.86 0.99 -2.97
N GLY A 33 4.61 2.08 -2.78
CA GLY A 33 4.76 2.74 -1.48
C GLY A 33 3.48 3.48 -1.04
N LEU A 34 2.73 4.04 -2.00
CA LEU A 34 1.37 4.53 -1.73
C LEU A 34 0.45 3.36 -1.33
N LEU A 35 0.45 2.25 -2.08
CA LEU A 35 -0.32 1.05 -1.77
C LEU A 35 -0.03 0.50 -0.36
N THR A 36 1.23 0.38 0.02
CA THR A 36 1.60 -0.11 1.36
C THR A 36 1.29 0.91 2.46
N GLY A 37 1.40 2.21 2.19
CA GLY A 37 0.93 3.26 3.09
C GLY A 37 -0.58 3.23 3.32
N VAL A 38 -1.37 3.03 2.26
CA VAL A 38 -2.83 2.83 2.35
C VAL A 38 -3.15 1.55 3.12
N SER A 39 -2.44 0.45 2.85
CA SER A 39 -2.63 -0.81 3.56
C SER A 39 -2.36 -0.67 5.06
N LEU A 40 -1.29 0.04 5.45
CA LEU A 40 -0.97 0.32 6.85
C LEU A 40 -2.03 1.19 7.54
N THR A 41 -2.59 2.17 6.82
CA THR A 41 -3.54 3.12 7.41
C THR A 41 -4.96 2.57 7.50
N GLN A 42 -5.39 1.75 6.54
CA GLN A 42 -6.74 1.18 6.50
C GLN A 42 -6.84 -0.22 7.13
N HIS A 43 -5.77 -1.02 7.05
CA HIS A 43 -5.74 -2.42 7.49
C HIS A 43 -4.49 -2.78 8.32
N PRO A 44 -4.15 -2.02 9.38
CA PRO A 44 -2.97 -2.31 10.20
C PRO A 44 -3.02 -3.70 10.86
N GLU A 45 -4.21 -4.27 11.06
CA GLU A 45 -4.43 -5.58 11.66
C GLU A 45 -3.99 -6.76 10.78
N LEU A 46 -3.77 -6.54 9.48
CA LEU A 46 -3.41 -7.60 8.54
C LEU A 46 -1.90 -7.87 8.44
N PHE A 47 -1.05 -6.95 8.94
CA PHE A 47 0.39 -6.98 8.68
C PHE A 47 1.22 -6.80 9.95
N GLY A 48 2.20 -7.67 10.14
CA GLY A 48 3.16 -7.63 11.25
C GLY A 48 4.37 -6.72 10.96
N ALA A 49 4.61 -6.41 9.70
CA ALA A 49 5.67 -5.49 9.28
C ALA A 49 5.30 -4.79 7.96
N VAL A 50 5.70 -3.53 7.81
CA VAL A 50 5.46 -2.72 6.61
C VAL A 50 6.74 -1.98 6.23
N ILE A 51 7.19 -2.13 4.98
CA ILE A 51 8.30 -1.38 4.40
C ILE A 51 7.75 -0.49 3.29
N ILE A 52 7.99 0.82 3.41
CA ILE A 52 7.46 1.84 2.51
C ILE A 52 8.65 2.58 1.88
N ASP A 53 8.91 2.30 0.61
CA ASP A 53 10.07 2.85 -0.12
C ASP A 53 9.65 3.97 -1.07
N VAL A 54 10.33 5.12 -1.02
CA VAL A 54 10.13 6.27 -1.94
C VAL A 54 8.66 6.55 -2.31
N PRO A 55 7.74 6.70 -1.32
CA PRO A 55 6.31 6.62 -1.58
C PRO A 55 5.70 7.95 -2.06
N LEU A 56 4.50 7.85 -2.62
CA LEU A 56 3.63 8.99 -2.94
C LEU A 56 2.53 9.16 -1.88
N LEU A 57 2.82 9.70 -0.70
CA LEU A 57 1.85 9.71 0.42
C LEU A 57 0.99 10.99 0.51
N ASP A 58 1.47 12.12 0.00
CA ASP A 58 0.71 13.36 0.03
C ASP A 58 -0.14 13.50 -1.24
N MET A 59 -1.24 12.74 -1.30
CA MET A 59 -2.10 12.71 -2.48
C MET A 59 -2.87 14.02 -2.74
N LEU A 60 -2.85 14.98 -1.79
CA LEU A 60 -3.45 16.30 -2.01
C LEU A 60 -2.49 17.27 -2.69
N ARG A 61 -1.18 17.11 -2.49
CA ARG A 61 -0.14 18.02 -2.99
C ARG A 61 0.86 17.36 -3.93
N TYR A 62 0.64 16.09 -4.30
CA TYR A 62 1.62 15.35 -5.08
C TYR A 62 1.95 16.02 -6.43
N THR A 63 0.99 16.73 -7.03
CA THR A 63 1.17 17.47 -8.29
C THR A 63 2.15 18.63 -8.17
N GLU A 64 2.41 19.13 -6.96
CA GLU A 64 3.36 20.20 -6.67
C GLU A 64 4.81 19.69 -6.52
N LEU A 65 4.99 18.38 -6.37
CA LEU A 65 6.29 17.74 -6.19
C LEU A 65 6.78 17.15 -7.53
N PRO A 66 8.05 17.25 -7.92
CA PRO A 66 8.54 16.58 -9.12
C PRO A 66 8.60 15.05 -8.93
N PRO A 67 8.21 14.23 -9.93
CA PRO A 67 7.58 14.56 -11.23
C PRO A 67 6.03 14.48 -11.20
N GLY A 68 5.38 14.77 -10.08
CA GLY A 68 3.98 14.48 -9.79
C GLY A 68 2.92 15.03 -10.73
N ALA A 69 3.15 16.14 -11.43
CA ALA A 69 2.27 16.56 -12.52
C ALA A 69 2.08 15.48 -13.60
N SER A 70 3.07 14.60 -13.79
CA SER A 70 2.98 13.48 -14.75
C SER A 70 2.06 12.33 -14.32
N TRP A 71 1.59 12.32 -13.06
CA TRP A 71 0.74 11.25 -12.50
C TRP A 71 -0.73 11.66 -12.37
N MET A 72 -1.14 12.85 -12.83
CA MET A 72 -2.52 13.33 -12.81
C MET A 72 -3.50 12.43 -13.56
N ALA A 73 -3.07 11.83 -14.68
CA ALA A 73 -3.93 10.91 -15.42
C ALA A 73 -4.34 9.66 -14.60
N GLU A 74 -3.52 9.26 -13.62
CA GLU A 74 -3.78 8.09 -12.78
C GLU A 74 -4.59 8.46 -11.51
N TYR A 75 -4.27 9.59 -10.85
CA TYR A 75 -4.85 9.92 -9.53
C TYR A 75 -5.78 11.14 -9.48
N GLY A 76 -5.86 11.93 -10.55
CA GLY A 76 -6.69 13.15 -10.62
C GLY A 76 -5.90 14.44 -10.74
#